data_AF-A0A415ZKG6-F1
#
_entry.id   AF-A0A415ZKG6-F1
#
_cell.length_a   1.000
_cell.length_b   1.000
_cell.length_c   1.000
_cell.angle_alpha   90.00
_cell.angle_beta   90.00
_cell.angle_gamma   90.00
#
_symmetry.space_group_name_H-M   'P 1'
#
loop_
_entity.id
_entity.type
_entity.pdbx_description
1 polymer ?
#
loop_
_entity_poly.entity_id
_entity_poly.type
_entity_poly.pdbx_seq_one_letter_code
_entity_poly.pdbx_strand_id
1 'polypeptide(L)'
;MKRELKKQLKELQAAYPNSYMFPDEGLDEACIHYFYDGLLGSGKEYGMSVYDLNEIAWLNTLMGYQLPWKDALLLNRECWELNHEISVLELGAKHKKLVMTAAKNQKLQLDFSRWATETPKTICHSFEKN
;
A
#
# COMPACT_ATOMS: atom_id res chain seq x y z
N MET A 1 -8.75 -14.78 -22.32
CA MET A 1 -8.41 -13.89 -21.18
C MET A 1 -8.00 -14.64 -19.91
N LYS A 2 -8.80 -15.55 -19.33
CA LYS A 2 -8.49 -16.18 -18.02
C LYS A 2 -7.20 -17.02 -17.94
N ARG A 3 -6.67 -17.56 -19.05
CA ARG A 3 -5.48 -18.42 -19.04
C ARG A 3 -4.17 -17.62 -18.97
N GLU A 4 -4.12 -16.46 -19.63
CA GLU A 4 -2.92 -15.61 -19.68
C GLU A 4 -2.68 -14.91 -18.34
N LEU A 5 -3.74 -14.35 -17.75
CA LEU A 5 -3.69 -13.72 -16.42
C LEU A 5 -3.24 -14.70 -15.32
N LYS A 6 -3.68 -15.96 -15.39
CA LYS A 6 -3.22 -17.00 -14.44
C LYS A 6 -1.74 -17.35 -14.59
N LYS A 7 -1.21 -17.28 -15.81
CA LYS A 7 0.21 -17.52 -16.07
C LYS A 7 1.05 -16.36 -15.53
N GLN A 8 0.64 -15.13 -15.83
CA GLN A 8 1.28 -13.90 -15.33
C GLN A 8 1.28 -13.84 -13.80
N LEU A 9 0.16 -14.18 -13.15
CA LEU A 9 0.08 -14.26 -11.69
C LEU A 9 1.13 -15.22 -11.12
N LYS A 10 1.25 -16.44 -11.66
CA LYS A 10 2.24 -17.41 -11.20
C LYS A 10 3.68 -16.92 -11.37
N GLU A 11 3.97 -16.24 -12.48
CA GLU A 11 5.28 -15.64 -12.72
C GLU A 11 5.58 -14.53 -11.72
N LEU A 12 4.61 -13.67 -11.40
CA LEU A 12 4.73 -12.61 -10.39
C LEU A 12 4.90 -13.17 -8.98
N GLN A 13 4.13 -14.18 -8.59
CA GLN A 13 4.26 -14.88 -7.30
C GLN A 13 5.63 -15.53 -7.14
N ALA A 14 6.17 -16.10 -8.21
CA ALA A 14 7.51 -16.68 -8.20
C ALA A 14 8.62 -15.61 -8.12
N ALA A 15 8.44 -14.48 -8.80
CA ALA A 15 9.40 -13.37 -8.79
C ALA A 15 9.42 -12.59 -7.47
N TYR A 16 8.27 -12.51 -6.79
CA TYR A 16 8.08 -11.73 -5.55
C TYR A 16 7.50 -12.61 -4.44
N PRO A 17 8.27 -13.59 -3.94
CA PRO A 17 7.82 -14.44 -2.85
C PRO A 17 7.53 -13.59 -1.61
N ASN A 18 6.45 -13.90 -0.89
CA ASN A 18 5.97 -13.18 0.29
C ASN A 18 5.35 -11.78 0.03
N SER A 19 5.08 -11.40 -1.22
CA SER A 19 4.29 -10.20 -1.48
C SER A 19 2.81 -10.44 -1.17
N TYR A 20 2.20 -9.51 -0.42
CA TYR A 20 0.76 -9.51 -0.13
C TYR A 20 -0.09 -9.03 -1.32
N MET A 21 0.54 -8.50 -2.37
CA MET A 21 -0.14 -8.04 -3.58
C MET A 21 -0.63 -9.19 -4.46
N PHE A 22 -0.13 -10.41 -4.29
CA PHE A 22 -0.46 -11.53 -5.20
C PHE A 22 -1.04 -12.74 -4.45
N PRO A 23 -2.26 -12.63 -3.90
CA PRO A 23 -2.87 -13.71 -3.11
C PRO A 23 -3.18 -14.96 -3.94
N ASP A 24 -3.14 -16.13 -3.29
CA ASP A 24 -3.36 -17.44 -3.92
C ASP A 24 -4.76 -17.59 -4.55
N GLU A 25 -5.74 -16.86 -4.03
CA GLU A 25 -7.13 -16.88 -4.50
C GLU A 25 -7.31 -16.20 -5.88
N GLY A 26 -6.29 -15.46 -6.34
CA GLY A 26 -6.25 -14.81 -7.64
C GLY A 26 -6.13 -13.29 -7.53
N LEU A 27 -5.73 -12.66 -8.65
CA LEU A 27 -5.72 -11.20 -8.75
C LEU A 27 -7.12 -10.71 -9.10
N ASP A 28 -7.64 -9.79 -8.29
CA ASP A 28 -8.74 -8.93 -8.74
C ASP A 28 -8.19 -7.85 -9.70
N GLU A 29 -9.09 -7.29 -10.52
CA GLU A 29 -8.72 -6.29 -11.53
C GLU A 29 -8.16 -5.01 -10.90
N ALA A 30 -8.65 -4.62 -9.72
CA ALA A 30 -8.17 -3.44 -9.00
C ALA A 30 -6.73 -3.59 -8.53
N CYS A 31 -6.36 -4.77 -8.02
CA CYS A 31 -5.02 -5.15 -7.63
C CYS A 31 -4.05 -5.12 -8.81
N ILE A 32 -4.47 -5.65 -9.96
CA ILE A 32 -3.68 -5.59 -11.20
C ILE A 32 -3.41 -4.13 -11.60
N HIS A 33 -4.44 -3.29 -11.60
CA HIS A 33 -4.29 -1.88 -11.95
C HIS A 33 -3.39 -1.13 -10.95
N TYR A 34 -3.57 -1.37 -9.65
CA TYR A 34 -2.76 -0.78 -8.60
C TYR A 34 -1.29 -1.18 -8.73
N PHE A 35 -1.02 -2.47 -8.98
CA PHE A 35 0.32 -2.99 -9.22
C PHE A 35 0.97 -2.33 -10.44
N TYR A 36 0.28 -2.28 -11.58
CA TYR A 36 0.85 -1.71 -12.80
C TYR A 36 1.06 -0.20 -12.70
N ASP A 37 0.12 0.56 -12.12
CA ASP A 37 0.30 2.01 -11.91
C ASP A 37 1.44 2.30 -10.94
N GLY A 38 1.50 1.56 -9.83
CA GLY A 38 2.55 1.71 -8.82
C GLY A 38 3.95 1.32 -9.30
N LEU A 39 4.09 0.24 -10.09
CA LEU A 39 5.40 -0.28 -10.48
C LEU A 39 5.91 0.22 -11.84
N LEU A 40 5.02 0.33 -12.81
CA LEU A 40 5.36 0.67 -14.20
C LEU A 40 4.86 2.05 -14.62
N GLY A 41 3.92 2.62 -13.87
CA GLY A 41 3.37 3.96 -14.07
C GLY A 41 4.04 5.01 -13.19
N SER A 42 3.22 5.82 -12.54
CA SER A 42 3.64 7.01 -11.79
C SER A 42 4.52 6.69 -10.58
N GLY A 43 4.43 5.47 -10.03
CA GLY A 43 5.27 5.06 -8.91
C GLY A 43 6.72 4.68 -9.28
N LYS A 44 6.98 4.35 -10.57
CA LYS A 44 8.32 4.00 -11.06
C LYS A 44 9.33 5.12 -10.88
N GLU A 45 8.88 6.36 -10.99
CA GLU A 45 9.71 7.57 -10.85
C GLU A 45 10.34 7.69 -9.44
N TYR A 46 9.77 6.98 -8.45
CA TYR A 46 10.21 7.01 -7.07
C TYR A 46 11.05 5.78 -6.68
N GLY A 47 11.35 4.88 -7.63
CA GLY A 47 12.21 3.70 -7.39
C GLY A 47 11.61 2.69 -6.42
N MET A 48 10.29 2.60 -6.33
CA MET A 48 9.59 1.71 -5.41
C MET A 48 9.75 0.24 -5.81
N SER A 49 9.95 -0.62 -4.80
CA SER A 49 9.90 -2.06 -4.92
C SER A 49 8.46 -2.59 -4.80
N VAL A 50 8.26 -3.87 -5.12
CA VAL A 50 6.97 -4.55 -4.87
C VAL A 50 6.60 -4.57 -3.39
N TYR A 51 7.59 -4.58 -2.48
CA TYR A 51 7.35 -4.58 -1.04
C TYR A 51 6.89 -3.21 -0.54
N ASP A 52 7.44 -2.13 -1.11
CA ASP A 52 6.93 -0.78 -0.86
C ASP A 52 5.46 -0.67 -1.28
N LEU A 53 5.07 -1.32 -2.38
CA LEU A 53 3.68 -1.34 -2.81
C LEU A 53 2.77 -2.07 -1.82
N ASN A 54 3.21 -3.17 -1.18
CA ASN A 54 2.43 -3.83 -0.12
C ASN A 54 2.18 -2.85 1.05
N GLU A 55 3.23 -2.19 1.51
CA GLU A 55 3.19 -1.28 2.66
C GLU A 55 2.34 -0.05 2.37
N ILE A 56 2.48 0.52 1.17
CA ILE A 56 1.68 1.66 0.73
C ILE A 56 0.21 1.25 0.53
N ALA A 57 -0.07 0.07 -0.05
CA ALA A 57 -1.44 -0.41 -0.17
C ALA A 57 -2.09 -0.60 1.21
N TRP A 58 -1.34 -1.08 2.18
CA TRP A 58 -1.79 -1.18 3.56
C TRP A 58 -2.04 0.19 4.21
N LEU A 59 -1.13 1.16 4.04
CA LEU A 59 -1.35 2.54 4.51
C LEU A 59 -2.59 3.16 3.88
N ASN A 60 -2.78 3.02 2.57
CA ASN A 60 -3.98 3.50 1.87
C ASN A 60 -5.24 2.82 2.41
N THR A 61 -5.15 1.53 2.74
CA THR A 61 -6.25 0.78 3.38
C THR A 61 -6.62 1.36 4.74
N LEU A 62 -5.62 1.72 5.56
CA LEU A 62 -5.85 2.37 6.86
C LEU A 62 -6.36 3.81 6.72
N MET A 63 -5.89 4.55 5.71
CA MET A 63 -6.35 5.91 5.42
C MET A 63 -7.77 5.94 4.84
N GLY A 64 -8.20 4.86 4.18
CA GLY A 64 -9.50 4.75 3.52
C GLY A 64 -9.57 5.42 2.15
N TYR A 65 -8.43 5.85 1.60
CA TYR A 65 -8.30 6.43 0.25
C TYR A 65 -6.86 6.27 -0.28
N GLN A 66 -6.68 6.41 -1.59
CA GLN A 66 -5.36 6.34 -2.22
C GLN A 66 -4.61 7.66 -2.07
N LEU A 67 -3.47 7.62 -1.37
CA LEU A 67 -2.53 8.72 -1.31
C LEU A 67 -1.76 8.87 -2.64
N PRO A 68 -1.32 10.08 -3.01
CA PRO A 68 -0.33 10.26 -4.06
C PRO A 68 0.93 9.43 -3.74
N TRP A 69 1.49 8.73 -4.73
CA TRP A 69 2.60 7.79 -4.54
C TRP A 69 3.80 8.38 -3.81
N LYS A 70 4.18 9.62 -4.16
CA LYS A 70 5.25 10.35 -3.49
C LYS A 70 5.00 10.53 -2.00
N ASP A 71 3.80 10.95 -1.65
CA ASP A 71 3.41 11.25 -0.27
C ASP A 71 3.28 9.97 0.53
N ALA A 72 2.74 8.91 -0.09
CA ALA A 72 2.63 7.60 0.53
C ALA A 72 4.01 6.99 0.85
N LEU A 73 4.98 7.14 -0.07
CA LEU A 73 6.35 6.67 0.15
C LEU A 73 7.08 7.46 1.25
N LEU A 74 6.91 8.78 1.28
CA LEU A 74 7.46 9.62 2.36
C LEU A 74 6.85 9.25 3.71
N LEU A 75 5.53 9.04 3.75
CA LEU A 75 4.81 8.65 4.95
C LEU A 75 5.24 7.26 5.43
N ASN A 76 5.39 6.29 4.53
CA ASN A 76 5.89 4.94 4.83
C ASN A 76 7.26 5.01 5.53
N ARG A 77 8.22 5.68 4.90
CA ARG A 77 9.58 5.84 5.45
C ARG A 77 9.56 6.52 6.81
N GLU A 78 8.80 7.61 6.97
CA GLU A 78 8.72 8.31 8.25
C GLU A 78 8.05 7.46 9.34
N CYS A 79 7.06 6.63 9.02
CA CYS A 79 6.48 5.70 9.99
C CYS A 79 7.53 4.70 10.50
N TRP A 80 8.38 4.19 9.61
CA TRP A 80 9.50 3.33 9.98
C TRP A 80 10.55 4.05 10.84
N GLU A 81 10.93 5.28 10.49
CA GLU A 81 11.89 6.08 11.26
C GLU A 81 11.39 6.43 12.67
N LEU A 82 10.08 6.70 12.81
CA LEU A 82 9.50 6.98 14.11
C LEU A 82 9.36 5.73 15.00
N ASN A 83 9.34 4.53 14.40
CA ASN A 83 9.24 3.29 15.14
C ASN A 83 9.83 2.11 14.35
N HIS A 84 11.13 1.89 14.51
CA HIS A 84 11.87 0.79 13.88
C HIS A 84 11.46 -0.62 14.37
N GLU A 85 10.58 -0.71 15.36
CA GLU A 85 10.11 -1.99 15.92
C GLU A 85 8.81 -2.47 15.27
N ILE A 86 8.18 -1.65 14.42
CA ILE A 86 6.91 -2.01 13.77
C ILE A 86 7.03 -1.92 12.25
N SER A 87 6.76 -3.02 11.56
CA SER A 87 6.59 -2.97 10.11
C SER A 87 5.33 -2.15 9.78
N VAL A 88 5.33 -1.44 8.64
CA VAL A 88 4.13 -0.74 8.20
C VAL A 88 2.95 -1.70 8.05
N LEU A 89 3.17 -2.95 7.65
CA LEU A 89 2.13 -3.98 7.56
C LEU A 89 1.52 -4.37 8.92
N GLU A 90 2.17 -4.03 10.04
CA GLU A 90 1.68 -4.25 11.40
C GLU A 90 0.92 -3.03 11.97
N LEU A 91 0.86 -1.94 11.21
CA LEU A 91 0.01 -0.80 11.56
C LEU A 91 -1.46 -1.20 11.57
N GLY A 92 -2.25 -0.50 12.37
CA GLY A 92 -3.65 -0.82 12.62
C GLY A 92 -4.38 0.40 13.17
N ALA A 93 -5.67 0.26 13.48
CA ALA A 93 -6.50 1.39 13.90
C ALA A 93 -5.92 2.15 15.10
N LYS A 94 -5.30 1.43 16.04
CA LYS A 94 -4.64 2.00 17.24
C LYS A 94 -3.44 2.90 16.94
N HIS A 95 -2.84 2.76 15.75
CA HIS A 95 -1.60 3.45 15.38
C HIS A 95 -1.83 4.80 14.68
N LYS A 96 -3.07 5.31 14.66
CA LYS A 96 -3.43 6.62 14.06
C LYS A 96 -2.48 7.75 14.46
N LYS A 97 -2.13 7.83 15.75
CA LYS A 97 -1.27 8.91 16.29
C LYS A 97 0.14 8.87 15.71
N LEU A 98 0.69 7.67 15.45
CA LEU A 98 2.01 7.51 14.84
C LEU A 98 1.99 8.06 13.41
N VAL A 99 0.98 7.67 12.62
CA VAL A 99 0.84 8.13 11.22
C VAL A 99 0.55 9.63 11.14
N MET A 100 -0.24 10.19 12.06
CA MET A 100 -0.43 11.64 12.16
C MET A 100 0.88 12.38 12.46
N THR A 101 1.73 11.81 13.31
CA THR A 101 3.04 12.38 13.63
C THR A 101 3.96 12.33 12.42
N ALA A 102 3.99 11.19 11.72
CA ALA A 102 4.74 11.03 10.49
C ALA A 102 4.32 12.05 9.41
N ALA A 103 3.01 12.18 9.18
CA ALA A 103 2.46 13.16 8.23
C ALA A 103 2.88 14.59 8.60
N LYS A 104 2.85 14.94 9.88
CA LYS A 104 3.28 16.26 10.36
C LYS A 104 4.78 16.52 10.11
N ASN A 105 5.65 15.54 10.37
CA ASN A 105 7.09 15.66 10.15
C ASN A 105 7.41 15.86 8.66
N GLN A 106 6.68 15.16 7.79
CA GLN A 106 6.79 15.28 6.34
C GLN A 106 6.00 16.46 5.75
N LYS A 107 5.35 17.28 6.59
CA LYS A 107 4.52 18.44 6.20
C LYS A 107 3.38 18.07 5.22
N LEU A 108 2.87 16.85 5.33
CA LEU A 108 1.76 16.33 4.53
C LEU A 108 0.42 16.78 5.13
N GLN A 109 -0.47 17.32 4.30
CA GLN A 109 -1.83 17.64 4.68
C GLN A 109 -2.76 16.47 4.33
N LEU A 110 -2.93 15.55 5.27
CA LEU A 110 -3.74 14.34 5.08
C LEU A 110 -5.07 14.43 5.83
N ASP A 111 -6.12 13.86 5.24
CA ASP A 111 -7.41 13.74 5.89
C ASP A 111 -7.50 12.44 6.69
N PHE A 112 -7.51 12.56 8.02
CA PHE A 112 -7.65 11.43 8.93
C PHE A 112 -9.10 11.14 9.34
N SER A 113 -10.09 11.81 8.73
CA SER A 113 -11.52 11.55 8.98
C SER A 113 -11.94 10.15 8.53
N ARG A 114 -11.33 9.64 7.45
CA ARG A 114 -11.56 8.31 6.87
C ARG A 114 -10.69 7.20 7.47
N TRP A 115 -9.85 7.53 8.46
CA TRP A 115 -8.97 6.56 9.10
C TRP A 115 -9.77 5.39 9.69
N ALA A 116 -9.30 4.17 9.46
CA ALA A 116 -9.96 2.95 9.88
C ALA A 116 -10.25 2.93 11.39
N THR A 117 -11.51 2.67 11.75
CA THR A 117 -11.96 2.56 13.16
C THR A 117 -11.55 1.24 13.79
N GLU A 118 -11.39 0.19 12.97
CA GLU A 118 -10.91 -1.13 13.34
C GLU A 118 -9.76 -1.54 12.40
N THR A 119 -8.82 -2.36 12.86
CA THR A 119 -7.74 -2.84 11.99
C THR A 119 -8.33 -3.74 10.90
N PRO A 120 -8.14 -3.41 9.61
CA PRO A 120 -8.62 -4.23 8.51
C PRO A 120 -8.02 -5.64 8.55
N LYS A 121 -8.67 -6.63 7.93
CA LYS A 121 -8.13 -8.01 7.86
C LYS A 121 -7.34 -8.27 6.59
N THR A 122 -7.54 -7.45 5.57
CA THR A 122 -6.96 -7.60 4.22
C THR A 122 -6.68 -6.22 3.63
N ILE A 123 -5.72 -6.16 2.70
CA ILE A 123 -5.43 -4.96 1.91
C ILE A 123 -6.60 -4.65 0.96
N CYS A 124 -6.93 -3.37 0.82
CA CYS A 124 -7.81 -2.85 -0.22
C CYS A 124 -6.98 -2.28 -1.38
N HIS A 125 -7.35 -2.61 -2.61
CA HIS A 125 -6.70 -2.08 -3.84
C HIS A 125 -7.62 -1.19 -4.66
N SER A 126 -8.86 -0.98 -4.20
CA SER A 126 -9.87 -0.18 -4.87
C SER A 126 -10.26 1.00 -4.00
N PHE A 127 -9.81 2.19 -4.40
CA PHE A 127 -10.15 3.43 -3.73
C PHE A 127 -10.92 4.33 -4.69
N GLU A 128 -11.89 5.08 -4.17
CA GLU A 128 -12.52 6.15 -4.95
C GLU A 128 -11.42 7.13 -5.37
N LYS A 129 -11.41 7.51 -6.66
CA LYS A 129 -10.54 8.60 -7.11
C LYS A 129 -11.05 9.89 -6.46
N ASN A 130 -10.17 10.55 -5.70
CA ASN A 130 -10.39 11.94 -5.29
C ASN A 130 -10.39 12.87 -6.52
#